data_AF-A0A951YC53-F1
#
_entry.id   AF-A0A951YC53-F1
#
_cell.length_a   1.000
_cell.length_b   1.000
_cell.length_c   1.000
_cell.angle_alpha   90.00
_cell.angle_beta   90.00
_cell.angle_gamma   90.00
#
_symmetry.space_group_name_H-M   'P 1'
#
loop_
_entity.id
_entity.type
_entity.pdbx_description
1 polymer ?
#
loop_
_entity_poly.entity_id
_entity_poly.type
_entity_poly.pdbx_seq_one_letter_code
_entity_poly.pdbx_strand_id
1 'polypeptide(L)'
;MYRRDVALKLGGYPKGAIHFEDHLFWTRFFSAGKVCNLKDKLIKHRFNPASVTIDEKWRGPEFKKIKYDSINRGYITDEDAKRLKEILVTQDFGKYKEAAYYSMIGKKFLWNSYQPSKARKNLLKAIRILPGKPEPYLLYVLSFFPEKAITTIYNMQKKQERN
;
A
#
# COMPACT_ATOMS: atom_id res chain seq x y z
N MET A 1 19.20 -3.01 -5.06
CA MET A 1 20.19 -2.63 -6.09
C MET A 1 20.15 -3.69 -7.18
N TYR A 2 20.30 -3.32 -8.44
CA TYR A 2 20.26 -4.25 -9.56
C TYR A 2 21.23 -3.83 -10.65
N ARG A 3 21.65 -4.80 -11.48
CA ARG A 3 22.50 -4.51 -12.64
C ARG A 3 21.69 -3.83 -13.75
N ARG A 4 22.20 -2.71 -14.26
CA ARG A 4 21.50 -1.88 -15.25
C ARG A 4 21.28 -2.60 -16.58
N ASP A 5 22.27 -3.33 -17.06
CA ASP A 5 22.22 -4.08 -18.32
C ASP A 5 21.10 -5.12 -18.32
N VAL A 6 20.95 -5.85 -17.20
CA VAL A 6 19.85 -6.82 -17.02
C VAL A 6 18.49 -6.10 -17.03
N ALA A 7 18.37 -4.99 -16.30
CA ALA A 7 17.11 -4.22 -16.26
C ALA A 7 16.69 -3.69 -17.64
N LEU A 8 17.65 -3.22 -18.44
CA LEU A 8 17.39 -2.75 -19.80
C LEU A 8 16.99 -3.90 -20.74
N LYS A 9 17.65 -5.07 -20.63
CA LYS A 9 17.29 -6.26 -21.41
C LYS A 9 15.87 -6.75 -21.12
N LEU A 10 15.39 -6.57 -19.90
CA LEU A 10 14.03 -6.95 -19.47
C LEU A 10 12.97 -5.87 -19.77
N GLY A 11 13.33 -4.79 -20.47
CA GLY A 11 12.41 -3.71 -20.84
C GLY A 11 12.15 -2.68 -19.76
N GLY A 12 12.86 -2.73 -18.62
CA GLY A 12 12.73 -1.78 -17.53
C GLY A 12 11.34 -1.75 -16.89
N TYR A 13 10.98 -0.58 -16.35
CA TYR A 13 9.71 -0.37 -15.67
C TYR A 13 8.53 -0.27 -16.65
N PRO A 14 7.45 -1.06 -16.46
CA PRO A 14 6.28 -1.00 -17.33
C PRO A 14 5.52 0.32 -17.12
N LYS A 15 5.47 1.16 -18.15
CA LYS A 15 4.90 2.53 -18.10
C LYS A 15 3.40 2.57 -17.76
N GLY A 16 2.65 1.52 -18.06
CA GLY A 16 1.20 1.45 -17.79
C GLY A 16 0.83 0.99 -16.39
N ALA A 17 1.75 0.40 -15.63
CA ALA A 17 1.47 -0.30 -14.38
C ALA A 17 1.45 0.64 -13.16
N ILE A 18 0.61 1.67 -13.20
CA ILE A 18 0.61 2.76 -12.21
C ILE A 18 0.34 2.21 -10.79
N HIS A 19 1.27 2.43 -9.86
CA HIS A 19 1.28 1.98 -8.45
C HIS A 19 1.60 0.49 -8.22
N PHE A 20 1.96 -0.26 -9.25
CA PHE A 20 2.45 -1.64 -9.11
C PHE A 20 3.56 -1.98 -10.11
N GLU A 21 4.20 -0.95 -10.68
CA GLU A 21 5.29 -1.03 -11.64
C GLU A 21 6.48 -1.79 -11.06
N ASP A 22 6.80 -1.54 -9.79
CA ASP A 22 7.82 -2.28 -9.03
C ASP A 22 7.52 -3.76 -8.99
N HIS A 23 6.26 -4.15 -8.73
CA HIS A 23 5.92 -5.55 -8.61
C HIS A 23 6.12 -6.29 -9.94
N LEU A 24 5.64 -5.72 -11.04
CA LEU A 24 5.85 -6.31 -12.37
C LEU A 24 7.33 -6.35 -12.76
N PHE A 25 8.05 -5.27 -12.50
CA PHE A 25 9.48 -5.20 -12.77
C PHE A 25 10.23 -6.28 -12.00
N TRP A 26 10.02 -6.40 -10.68
CA TRP A 26 10.72 -7.38 -9.86
C TRP A 26 10.34 -8.82 -10.17
N THR A 27 9.07 -9.11 -10.48
CA THR A 27 8.66 -10.46 -10.92
C THR A 27 9.42 -10.89 -12.19
N ARG A 28 9.57 -9.98 -13.16
CA ARG A 28 10.40 -10.25 -14.36
C ARG A 28 11.88 -10.30 -14.03
N PHE A 29 12.36 -9.45 -13.13
CA PHE A 29 13.77 -9.40 -12.76
C PHE A 29 14.22 -10.69 -12.06
N PHE A 30 13.36 -11.30 -11.26
CA PHE A 30 13.64 -12.57 -10.58
C PHE A 30 13.75 -13.76 -11.53
N SER A 31 13.21 -13.69 -12.75
CA SER A 31 13.42 -14.73 -13.76
C SER A 31 14.81 -14.69 -14.39
N ALA A 32 15.53 -13.56 -14.28
CA ALA A 32 16.87 -13.40 -14.85
C ALA A 32 18.00 -13.98 -13.97
N GLY A 33 17.72 -14.36 -12.73
CA GLY A 33 18.70 -15.00 -11.87
C GLY A 33 18.40 -14.90 -10.37
N LYS A 34 19.35 -15.38 -9.57
CA LYS A 34 19.24 -15.36 -8.10
C LYS A 34 19.29 -13.94 -7.56
N VAL A 35 18.47 -13.68 -6.55
CA VAL A 35 18.45 -12.43 -5.79
C VAL A 35 18.73 -12.67 -4.33
N CYS A 36 19.24 -11.65 -3.64
CA CYS A 36 19.46 -11.68 -2.20
C CYS A 36 19.08 -10.34 -1.57
N ASN A 37 18.57 -10.40 -0.34
CA ASN A 37 18.41 -9.20 0.48
C ASN A 37 19.73 -8.84 1.15
N LEU A 38 20.00 -7.54 1.27
CA LEU A 38 21.10 -7.05 2.09
C LEU A 38 20.79 -7.31 3.57
N LYS A 39 21.82 -7.61 4.36
CA LYS A 39 21.68 -7.82 5.80
C LYS A 39 21.30 -6.51 6.52
N ASP A 40 21.85 -5.40 6.04
CA ASP A 40 21.69 -4.09 6.67
C ASP A 40 20.51 -3.31 6.09
N LYS A 41 19.81 -2.59 6.99
CA LYS A 41 18.72 -1.68 6.61
C LYS A 41 19.31 -0.34 6.16
N LEU A 42 19.57 -0.21 4.86
CA LEU A 42 20.21 0.98 4.30
C LEU A 42 19.24 2.16 4.06
N ILE A 43 17.93 1.92 4.05
CA ILE A 43 16.91 2.94 3.73
C ILE A 43 16.17 3.35 5.00
N LYS A 44 16.20 4.66 5.31
CA LYS A 44 15.36 5.28 6.36
C LYS A 44 14.16 5.94 5.70
N HIS A 45 12.97 5.41 5.95
CA HIS A 45 11.73 5.98 5.40
C HIS A 45 11.18 7.09 6.30
N ARG A 46 10.81 8.22 5.68
CA ARG A 46 9.98 9.26 6.31
C ARG A 46 8.60 9.21 5.68
N PHE A 47 7.56 9.12 6.50
CA PHE A 47 6.18 9.21 6.02
C PHE A 47 5.82 10.68 5.87
N ASN A 48 5.39 11.08 4.68
CA ASN A 48 4.72 12.35 4.44
C ASN A 48 3.44 12.08 3.63
N PRO A 49 2.44 12.99 3.65
CA PRO A 49 1.19 12.80 2.90
C PRO A 49 1.39 12.68 1.38
N ALA A 50 2.37 13.39 0.81
CA ALA A 50 2.65 13.39 -0.62
C ALA A 50 3.32 12.09 -1.12
N SER A 51 3.96 11.35 -0.22
CA SER A 51 4.69 10.11 -0.47
C SER A 51 3.94 8.89 0.09
N VAL A 52 2.69 9.07 0.55
CA VAL A 52 1.89 7.94 1.01
C VAL A 52 1.37 7.17 -0.21
N THR A 53 1.76 5.91 -0.30
CA THR A 53 1.08 4.97 -1.18
C THR A 53 -0.24 4.60 -0.53
N ILE A 54 -1.34 4.90 -1.22
CA ILE A 54 -2.68 4.48 -0.80
C ILE A 54 -2.70 2.95 -0.71
N ASP A 55 -3.08 2.42 0.45
CA ASP A 55 -3.23 0.98 0.66
C ASP A 55 -4.21 0.40 -0.37
N GLU A 56 -3.89 -0.77 -0.92
CA GLU A 56 -4.75 -1.44 -1.88
C GLU A 56 -6.15 -1.71 -1.32
N LYS A 57 -6.29 -1.89 0.00
CA LYS A 57 -7.60 -2.04 0.67
C LYS A 57 -8.52 -0.83 0.43
N TRP A 58 -7.93 0.34 0.18
CA TRP A 58 -8.67 1.55 -0.14
C TRP A 58 -9.06 1.62 -1.61
N ARG A 59 -8.39 0.89 -2.50
CA ARG A 59 -8.69 0.86 -3.93
C ARG A 59 -9.96 0.07 -4.23
N GLY A 60 -10.68 0.50 -5.26
CA GLY A 60 -11.89 -0.19 -5.74
C GLY A 60 -11.60 -1.60 -6.28
N PRO A 61 -12.62 -2.46 -6.38
CA PRO A 61 -12.45 -3.85 -6.83
C PRO A 61 -11.88 -3.94 -8.26
N GLU A 62 -12.24 -2.99 -9.12
CA GLU A 62 -11.74 -2.92 -10.50
C GLU A 62 -10.22 -2.67 -10.57
N PHE A 63 -9.69 -1.76 -9.73
CA PHE A 63 -8.24 -1.54 -9.63
C PHE A 63 -7.52 -2.83 -9.24
N LYS A 64 -8.07 -3.55 -8.25
CA LYS A 64 -7.49 -4.81 -7.77
C LYS A 64 -7.49 -5.85 -8.88
N LYS A 65 -8.61 -6.00 -9.59
CA LYS A 65 -8.73 -6.91 -10.73
C LYS A 65 -7.64 -6.64 -11.78
N ILE A 66 -7.54 -5.40 -12.27
CA ILE A 66 -6.52 -5.02 -13.26
C ILE A 66 -5.10 -5.34 -12.74
N LYS A 67 -4.81 -5.00 -11.49
CA LYS A 67 -3.51 -5.27 -10.87
C LYS A 67 -3.20 -6.78 -10.85
N TYR A 68 -4.10 -7.61 -10.30
CA TYR A 68 -3.85 -9.05 -10.17
C TYR A 68 -3.82 -9.74 -11.53
N ASP A 69 -4.71 -9.37 -12.45
CA ASP A 69 -4.70 -9.90 -13.82
C ASP A 69 -3.38 -9.56 -14.52
N SER A 70 -2.88 -8.33 -14.38
CA SER A 70 -1.60 -7.89 -14.94
C SER A 70 -0.42 -8.62 -14.32
N ILE A 71 -0.42 -8.82 -12.98
CA ILE A 71 0.64 -9.54 -12.27
C ILE A 71 0.68 -11.00 -12.71
N ASN A 72 -0.47 -11.67 -12.76
CA ASN A 72 -0.59 -13.06 -13.18
C ASN A 72 -0.17 -13.26 -14.63
N ARG A 73 -0.52 -12.32 -15.51
CA ARG A 73 -0.12 -12.33 -16.92
C ARG A 73 1.35 -11.92 -17.12
N GLY A 74 1.95 -11.23 -16.15
CA GLY A 74 3.31 -10.71 -16.21
C GLY A 74 3.47 -9.41 -17.01
N TYR A 75 2.38 -8.84 -17.54
CA TYR A 75 2.36 -7.56 -18.24
C TYR A 75 0.98 -6.90 -18.15
N ILE A 76 0.94 -5.57 -18.36
CA ILE A 76 -0.28 -4.78 -18.46
C ILE A 76 -0.54 -4.46 -19.93
N THR A 77 -1.80 -4.54 -20.38
CA THR A 77 -2.18 -4.12 -21.74
C THR A 77 -2.46 -2.61 -21.81
N ASP A 78 -2.56 -2.07 -23.01
CA ASP A 78 -2.85 -0.66 -23.20
C ASP A 78 -4.29 -0.31 -22.75
N GLU A 79 -5.23 -1.24 -22.91
CA GLU A 79 -6.61 -1.09 -22.41
C GLU A 79 -6.64 -1.03 -20.88
N ASP A 80 -5.95 -1.98 -20.22
CA ASP A 80 -5.84 -2.03 -18.76
C ASP A 80 -5.13 -0.77 -18.23
N ALA A 81 -4.07 -0.30 -18.90
CA ALA A 81 -3.35 0.91 -18.55
C ALA A 81 -4.23 2.17 -18.68
N LYS A 82 -5.01 2.27 -19.76
CA LYS A 82 -5.96 3.37 -19.96
C LYS A 82 -7.03 3.35 -18.88
N ARG A 83 -7.61 2.18 -18.60
CA ARG A 83 -8.67 2.04 -17.60
C ARG A 83 -8.15 2.33 -16.19
N LEU A 84 -6.95 1.87 -15.88
CA LEU A 84 -6.28 2.18 -14.62
C LEU A 84 -6.10 3.70 -14.45
N LYS A 85 -5.68 4.40 -15.49
CA LYS A 85 -5.54 5.86 -15.46
C LYS A 85 -6.89 6.54 -15.16
N GLU A 86 -7.98 6.11 -15.78
CA GLU A 86 -9.33 6.64 -15.51
C GLU A 86 -9.75 6.42 -14.05
N ILE A 87 -9.54 5.22 -13.52
CA ILE A 87 -9.83 4.91 -12.11
C ILE A 87 -9.02 5.83 -11.19
N LEU A 88 -7.73 6.03 -11.50
CA LEU A 88 -6.86 6.87 -10.69
C LEU A 88 -7.26 8.34 -10.75
N VAL A 89 -7.71 8.88 -11.88
CA VAL A 89 -8.22 10.27 -11.93
C VAL A 89 -9.36 10.47 -10.93
N THR A 90 -10.26 9.49 -10.79
CA THR A 90 -11.39 9.59 -9.84
C THR A 90 -10.98 9.41 -8.37
N GLN A 91 -9.83 8.78 -8.10
CA GLN A 91 -9.35 8.46 -6.75
C GLN A 91 -8.19 9.34 -6.29
N ASP A 92 -7.51 10.02 -7.21
CA ASP A 92 -6.27 10.76 -6.96
C ASP A 92 -6.55 12.26 -6.75
N PHE A 93 -7.43 12.54 -5.78
CA PHE A 93 -7.63 13.90 -5.29
C PHE A 93 -6.94 14.05 -3.93
N GLY A 94 -6.37 15.22 -3.65
CA GLY A 94 -5.52 15.46 -2.46
C GLY A 94 -6.15 15.01 -1.14
N LYS A 95 -7.47 15.16 -0.97
CA LYS A 95 -8.20 14.71 0.22
C LYS A 95 -8.14 13.18 0.40
N TYR A 96 -8.17 12.41 -0.69
CA TYR A 96 -8.10 10.94 -0.62
C TYR A 96 -6.73 10.48 -0.09
N LYS A 97 -5.65 11.02 -0.66
CA LYS A 97 -4.28 10.76 -0.21
C LYS A 97 -4.07 11.20 1.24
N GLU A 98 -4.62 12.37 1.60
CA GLU A 98 -4.53 12.89 2.96
C GLU A 98 -5.29 12.02 3.97
N ALA A 99 -6.50 11.57 3.65
CA ALA A 99 -7.27 10.66 4.51
C ALA A 99 -6.57 9.30 4.67
N ALA A 100 -6.06 8.73 3.58
CA ALA A 100 -5.29 7.49 3.61
C ALA A 100 -4.02 7.63 4.47
N TYR A 101 -3.34 8.77 4.37
CA TYR A 101 -2.18 9.09 5.20
C TYR A 101 -2.52 9.08 6.68
N TYR A 102 -3.55 9.82 7.11
CA TYR A 102 -3.92 9.87 8.52
C TYR A 102 -4.43 8.52 9.03
N SER A 103 -5.13 7.75 8.20
CA SER A 103 -5.51 6.38 8.55
C SER A 103 -4.29 5.49 8.79
N MET A 104 -3.31 5.53 7.88
CA MET A 104 -2.05 4.79 8.00
C MET A 104 -1.25 5.19 9.26
N ILE A 105 -1.15 6.49 9.56
CA ILE A 105 -0.46 6.97 10.76
C ILE A 105 -1.19 6.53 12.03
N GLY A 106 -2.52 6.65 12.06
CA GLY A 106 -3.34 6.13 13.16
C GLY A 106 -3.11 4.64 13.39
N LYS A 107 -2.98 3.89 12.29
CA LYS A 107 -2.64 2.47 12.30
C LYS A 107 -1.24 2.19 12.84
N LYS A 108 -0.22 2.92 12.43
CA LYS A 108 1.12 2.74 13.03
C LYS A 108 1.13 3.03 14.52
N PHE A 109 0.40 4.06 14.98
CA PHE A 109 0.31 4.35 16.41
C PHE A 109 -0.38 3.26 17.22
N LEU A 110 -1.42 2.61 16.69
CA LEU A 110 -2.07 1.50 17.40
C LEU A 110 -1.26 0.21 17.37
N TRP A 111 -0.75 -0.18 16.21
CA TRP A 111 -0.15 -1.51 16.02
C TRP A 111 1.32 -1.60 16.41
N ASN A 112 2.11 -0.53 16.20
CA ASN A 112 3.57 -0.61 16.33
C ASN A 112 4.10 0.00 17.63
N SER A 113 3.35 0.91 18.25
CA SER A 113 3.84 1.69 19.38
C SER A 113 2.80 1.92 20.48
N TYR A 114 1.60 1.32 20.33
CA TYR A 114 0.43 1.47 21.20
C TYR A 114 0.26 2.87 21.82
N GLN A 115 -0.07 3.86 20.98
CA GLN A 115 -0.35 5.25 21.37
C GLN A 115 -1.80 5.62 21.01
N PRO A 116 -2.79 5.10 21.75
CA PRO A 116 -4.21 5.20 21.38
C PRO A 116 -4.71 6.65 21.27
N SER A 117 -4.24 7.57 22.11
CA SER A 117 -4.60 8.99 22.02
C SER A 117 -4.15 9.63 20.70
N LYS A 118 -2.91 9.37 20.25
CA LYS A 118 -2.41 9.85 18.96
C LYS A 118 -3.11 9.17 17.80
N ALA A 119 -3.39 7.88 17.93
CA ALA A 119 -4.14 7.15 16.92
C ALA A 119 -5.53 7.77 16.70
N ARG A 120 -6.29 7.99 17.76
CA ARG A 120 -7.61 8.61 17.71
C ARG A 120 -7.61 9.95 16.99
N LYS A 121 -6.66 10.84 17.31
CA LYS A 121 -6.54 12.15 16.65
C LYS A 121 -6.36 12.03 15.14
N ASN A 122 -5.50 11.11 14.69
CA ASN A 122 -5.26 10.90 13.26
C ASN A 122 -6.47 10.22 12.59
N LEU A 123 -7.06 9.21 13.23
CA LEU A 123 -8.21 8.50 12.69
C LEU A 123 -9.45 9.40 12.56
N LEU A 124 -9.71 10.27 13.53
CA LEU A 124 -10.76 11.31 13.42
C LEU A 124 -10.49 12.26 12.26
N LYS A 125 -9.24 12.63 12.02
CA LYS A 125 -8.88 13.47 10.88
C LYS A 125 -9.15 12.75 9.55
N ALA A 126 -8.79 11.46 9.45
CA ALA A 126 -9.13 10.65 8.27
C ALA A 126 -10.65 10.55 8.05
N ILE A 127 -11.43 10.30 9.10
CA ILE A 127 -12.89 10.24 9.08
C ILE A 127 -13.50 11.56 8.60
N ARG A 128 -13.01 12.70 9.11
CA ARG A 128 -13.52 14.03 8.71
C ARG A 128 -13.22 14.35 7.25
N ILE A 129 -12.07 13.94 6.73
CA ILE A 129 -11.67 14.20 5.35
C ILE A 129 -12.45 13.28 4.39
N LEU A 130 -12.62 12.00 4.75
CA LEU A 130 -13.28 11.00 3.92
C LEU A 130 -14.17 10.06 4.77
N PRO A 131 -15.39 10.49 5.12
CA PRO A 131 -16.28 9.74 6.04
C PRO A 131 -16.83 8.44 5.43
N GLY A 132 -16.79 8.28 4.10
CA GLY A 132 -17.29 7.08 3.44
C GLY A 132 -16.38 5.85 3.57
N LYS A 133 -15.24 5.92 4.25
CA LYS A 133 -14.31 4.79 4.40
C LYS A 133 -14.47 4.10 5.75
N PRO A 134 -14.73 2.77 5.78
CA PRO A 134 -15.01 2.07 7.03
C PRO A 134 -13.76 1.80 7.88
N GLU A 135 -12.58 1.63 7.25
CA GLU A 135 -11.35 1.28 7.99
C GLU A 135 -11.04 2.29 9.11
N PRO A 136 -10.96 3.62 8.88
CA PRO A 136 -10.72 4.59 9.94
C PRO A 136 -11.65 4.46 11.17
N TYR A 137 -12.93 4.13 10.97
CA TYR A 137 -13.90 3.93 12.06
C TYR A 137 -13.61 2.66 12.86
N LEU A 138 -13.36 1.54 12.18
CA LEU A 138 -12.99 0.29 12.84
C LEU A 138 -11.74 0.48 13.71
N LEU A 139 -10.74 1.18 13.17
CA LEU A 139 -9.50 1.47 13.91
C LEU A 139 -9.74 2.44 15.06
N TYR A 140 -10.66 3.38 14.89
CA TYR A 140 -11.03 4.31 15.95
C TYR A 140 -11.67 3.57 17.11
N VAL A 141 -12.57 2.62 16.86
CA VAL A 141 -13.17 1.75 17.89
C VAL A 141 -12.09 0.90 18.55
N LEU A 142 -11.23 0.24 17.77
CA LEU A 142 -10.13 -0.58 18.30
C LEU A 142 -9.17 0.22 19.19
N SER A 143 -9.04 1.53 18.97
CA SER A 143 -8.16 2.40 19.78
C SER A 143 -8.57 2.51 21.26
N PHE A 144 -9.76 2.07 21.64
CA PHE A 144 -10.22 2.05 23.03
C PHE A 144 -9.91 0.73 23.74
N PHE A 145 -9.42 -0.28 23.01
CA PHE A 145 -9.11 -1.59 23.58
C PHE A 145 -7.73 -1.59 24.25
N PRO A 146 -7.52 -2.44 25.26
CA PRO A 146 -6.23 -2.61 25.92
C PRO A 146 -5.19 -3.19 24.95
N GLU A 147 -3.91 -2.91 25.20
CA GLU A 147 -2.79 -3.32 24.34
C GLU A 147 -2.78 -4.82 24.05
N LYS A 148 -3.08 -5.65 25.04
CA LYS A 148 -3.14 -7.12 24.90
C LYS A 148 -4.17 -7.56 23.85
N ALA A 149 -5.31 -6.89 23.77
CA ALA A 149 -6.32 -7.19 22.76
C ALA A 149 -5.84 -6.76 21.37
N ILE A 150 -5.26 -5.55 21.24
CA ILE A 150 -4.75 -5.04 19.96
C ILE A 150 -3.63 -5.92 19.41
N THR A 151 -2.68 -6.32 20.26
CA THR A 151 -1.55 -7.19 19.87
C THR A 151 -2.04 -8.58 19.43
N THR A 152 -3.05 -9.13 20.09
CA THR A 152 -3.69 -10.38 19.66
C THR A 152 -4.31 -10.25 18.26
N ILE A 153 -5.12 -9.20 18.05
CA ILE A 153 -5.75 -8.92 16.75
C ILE A 153 -4.68 -8.71 15.67
N TYR A 154 -3.62 -7.97 15.98
CA TYR A 154 -2.51 -7.76 15.05
C TYR A 154 -1.84 -9.06 14.62
N ASN A 155 -1.53 -9.93 15.58
CA ASN A 155 -0.87 -11.20 15.32
C ASN A 155 -1.77 -12.13 14.48
N MET A 156 -3.08 -12.11 14.70
CA MET A 156 -4.05 -12.82 13.87
C MET A 156 -4.05 -12.30 12.43
N GLN A 157 -4.13 -10.98 12.23
CA GLN A 157 -4.08 -10.38 10.89
C GLN A 157 -2.76 -10.68 10.17
N LYS A 158 -1.63 -10.57 10.86
CA LYS A 158 -0.30 -10.84 10.29
C LYS A 158 -0.13 -12.31 9.90
N LYS A 159 -0.78 -13.25 10.60
CA LYS A 159 -0.80 -14.66 10.25
C LYS A 159 -1.61 -14.91 8.98
N GLN A 160 -2.72 -14.18 8.80
CA GLN A 160 -3.56 -14.28 7.61
C GLN A 160 -2.91 -13.68 6.36
N GLU A 161 -2.09 -12.64 6.48
CA GLU A 161 -1.35 -12.03 5.35
C GLU A 161 -0.11 -12.84 4.90
N ARG A 162 0.26 -13.89 5.64
CA ARG A 162 1.40 -14.79 5.32
C ARG A 162 0.98 -16.12 4.67
N ASN A 163 -0.31 -16.43 4.71
CA ASN A 163 -0.92 -17.60 4.08
C ASN A 163 -1.63 -17.16 2.79
#